data_AF-A0A3D9D165-F1
#
_entry.id   AF-A0A3D9D165-F1
#
_cell.length_a   1.000
_cell.length_b   1.000
_cell.length_c   1.000
_cell.angle_alpha   90.00
_cell.angle_beta   90.00
_cell.angle_gamma   90.00
#
_symmetry.space_group_name_H-M   'P 1'
#
loop_
_entity.id
_entity.type
_entity.pdbx_description
1 polymer ?
#
loop_
_entity_poly.entity_id
_entity_poly.type
_entity_poly.pdbx_seq_one_letter_code
_entity_poly.pdbx_strand_id
1 'polypeptide(L)'
;MARHVLGKILNGEISMHFLQRNMLDQILFKGHESYKEFNKEYCDIKKDIHYMPIIRLGAKGDLKNITEYLKNYKVYGFEFTIGKIEKNLIDFKEIRAKKVKIWVNSLWPHHNAGNNNDKVLDNPNVYDWYINKGVNIIQTDRPKELILYLKSENLFVE
;
A
#
# COMPACT_ATOMS: atom_id res chain seq x y z
N MET A 1 2.35 15.98 36.65
CA MET A 1 2.57 16.68 35.36
C MET A 1 2.69 15.65 34.22
N ALA A 2 1.70 14.77 34.04
CA ALA A 2 1.77 13.67 33.05
C ALA A 2 0.40 13.30 32.43
N ARG A 3 -0.63 14.14 32.56
CA ARG A 3 -1.99 13.85 32.05
C ARG A 3 -2.60 14.93 31.17
N HIS A 4 -1.87 16.01 30.88
CA HIS A 4 -2.40 17.17 30.17
C HIS A 4 -1.90 17.33 28.72
N VAL A 5 -1.08 16.39 28.22
CA VAL A 5 -0.54 16.41 26.85
C VAL A 5 -1.34 15.52 25.89
N LEU A 6 -2.29 14.70 26.38
CA LEU A 6 -3.13 13.83 25.55
C LEU A 6 -4.24 14.58 24.74
N GLY A 7 -4.33 15.90 24.85
CA GLY A 7 -5.58 16.62 24.57
C GLY A 7 -5.88 17.01 23.11
N LYS A 8 -4.95 16.94 22.15
CA LYS A 8 -5.21 17.44 20.78
C LYS A 8 -4.55 16.69 19.61
N ILE A 9 -3.95 15.53 19.86
CA ILE A 9 -3.17 14.77 18.86
C ILE A 9 -3.93 13.51 18.35
N LEU A 10 -5.05 13.17 18.98
CA LEU A 10 -5.68 11.85 18.87
C LEU A 10 -7.09 11.93 18.29
N ASN A 11 -7.25 12.39 17.05
CA ASN A 11 -8.55 12.34 16.35
C ASN A 11 -8.88 10.95 15.76
N GLY A 12 -8.21 9.88 16.21
CA GLY A 12 -8.59 8.51 15.89
C GLY A 12 -8.49 7.64 17.13
N GLU A 13 -9.63 7.28 17.73
CA GLU A 13 -9.72 6.39 18.89
C GLU A 13 -8.92 5.08 18.69
N ILE A 14 -8.82 4.64 17.43
CA ILE A 14 -8.17 3.40 17.01
C ILE A 14 -6.66 3.36 17.33
N SER A 15 -5.91 4.44 17.12
CA SER A 15 -4.45 4.42 17.37
C SER A 15 -4.13 4.31 18.86
N MET A 16 -4.98 4.90 19.71
CA MET A 16 -4.86 4.77 21.17
C MET A 16 -5.09 3.34 21.65
N HIS A 17 -6.02 2.63 21.02
CA HIS A 17 -6.30 1.24 21.36
C HIS A 17 -5.11 0.32 21.07
N PHE A 18 -4.38 0.59 19.99
CA PHE A 18 -3.17 -0.17 19.64
C PHE A 18 -1.96 0.24 20.48
N LEU A 19 -1.81 1.53 20.77
CA LEU A 19 -0.76 2.02 21.67
C LEU A 19 -0.89 1.40 23.06
N GLN A 20 -2.11 1.40 23.62
CA GLN A 20 -2.38 0.80 24.94
C GLN A 20 -2.09 -0.71 24.99
N ARG A 21 -2.17 -1.39 23.84
CA ARG A 21 -1.93 -2.84 23.72
C ARG A 21 -0.53 -3.19 23.22
N ASN A 22 0.35 -2.20 23.01
CA ASN A 22 1.68 -2.39 22.44
C ASN A 22 1.67 -3.14 21.10
N MET A 23 0.74 -2.78 20.21
CA MET A 23 0.52 -3.45 18.93
C MET A 23 0.96 -2.64 17.70
N LEU A 24 1.51 -1.43 17.88
CA LEU A 24 1.79 -0.53 16.76
C LEU A 24 2.73 -1.12 15.70
N ASP A 25 3.69 -1.96 16.12
CA ASP A 25 4.62 -2.66 15.22
C ASP A 25 3.94 -3.75 14.36
N GLN A 26 2.73 -4.18 14.70
CA GLN A 26 1.97 -5.20 13.97
C GLN A 26 0.94 -4.59 13.02
N ILE A 27 0.78 -3.27 13.02
CA ILE A 27 -0.25 -2.57 12.26
C ILE A 27 0.39 -1.78 11.12
N LEU A 28 -0.11 -2.02 9.91
CA LEU A 28 0.17 -1.19 8.74
C LEU A 28 -0.98 -0.20 8.53
N PHE A 29 -0.71 1.08 8.78
CA PHE A 29 -1.62 2.17 8.49
C PHE A 29 -1.53 2.52 7.00
N LYS A 30 -2.66 2.87 6.39
CA LYS A 30 -2.73 3.33 5.01
C LYS A 30 -3.81 4.38 4.81
N GLY A 31 -3.59 5.27 3.86
CA GLY A 31 -4.51 6.37 3.57
C GLY A 31 -4.11 7.19 2.34
N HIS A 32 -4.97 8.12 1.94
CA HIS A 32 -4.81 8.93 0.71
C HIS A 32 -4.07 10.26 0.92
N GLU A 33 -3.67 10.54 2.15
CA GLU A 33 -3.05 11.78 2.58
C GLU A 33 -1.76 12.05 1.80
N SER A 34 -1.57 13.30 1.39
CA SER A 34 -0.27 13.77 0.94
C SER A 34 0.76 13.67 2.07
N TYR A 35 2.05 13.63 1.75
CA TYR A 35 3.08 13.62 2.80
C TYR A 35 2.93 14.81 3.76
N LYS A 36 2.52 15.98 3.26
CA LYS A 36 2.27 17.16 4.09
C LYS A 36 1.13 16.96 5.09
N GLU A 37 0.02 16.36 4.65
CA GLU A 37 -1.13 16.05 5.51
C GLU A 37 -0.76 14.97 6.52
N PHE A 38 -0.17 13.86 6.07
CA PHE A 38 0.32 12.80 6.93
C PHE A 38 1.29 13.33 8.00
N ASN A 39 2.25 14.16 7.60
CA ASN A 39 3.23 14.74 8.52
C ASN A 39 2.57 15.65 9.56
N LYS A 40 1.46 16.31 9.23
CA LYS A 40 0.71 17.18 10.14
C LYS A 40 -0.17 16.37 11.08
N GLU A 41 -0.88 15.37 10.57
CA GLU A 41 -1.86 14.59 11.32
C GLU A 41 -1.22 13.55 12.24
N TYR A 42 -0.14 12.92 11.78
CA TYR A 42 0.54 11.83 12.49
C TYR A 42 1.86 12.29 13.12
N CYS A 43 2.09 13.59 13.32
CA CYS A 43 3.39 14.12 13.74
C CYS A 43 3.97 13.44 14.99
N ASP A 44 3.10 13.09 15.93
CA ASP A 44 3.48 12.54 17.23
C ASP A 44 3.72 11.04 17.24
N ILE A 45 3.13 10.30 16.29
CA ILE A 45 3.22 8.83 16.25
C ILE A 45 3.89 8.29 14.98
N LYS A 46 4.16 9.12 13.97
CA LYS A 46 4.70 8.67 12.67
C LYS A 46 6.01 7.89 12.78
N LYS A 47 6.79 8.10 13.85
CA LYS A 47 8.04 7.39 14.11
C LYS A 47 7.82 5.96 14.62
N ASP A 48 6.64 5.69 15.18
CA ASP A 48 6.29 4.47 15.90
C ASP A 48 5.31 3.58 15.11
N ILE A 49 4.91 4.01 13.91
CA ILE A 49 3.96 3.28 13.06
C ILE A 49 4.58 2.87 11.73
N HIS A 50 4.05 1.80 11.14
CA HIS A 50 4.24 1.51 9.72
C HIS A 50 3.16 2.20 8.90
N TYR A 51 3.56 2.93 7.86
CA TYR A 51 2.62 3.65 7.01
C TYR A 51 2.85 3.35 5.52
N MET A 52 1.75 3.19 4.78
CA MET A 52 1.71 2.95 3.34
C MET A 52 0.71 3.91 2.69
N PRO A 53 1.16 4.98 2.03
CA PRO A 53 0.26 5.87 1.29
C PRO A 53 -0.39 5.15 0.10
N ILE A 54 -1.64 5.52 -0.19
CA ILE A 54 -2.43 5.07 -1.32
C ILE A 54 -2.36 6.13 -2.43
N ILE A 55 -1.76 5.76 -3.56
CA ILE A 55 -1.53 6.62 -4.70
C ILE A 55 -2.44 6.23 -5.86
N ARG A 56 -3.26 7.18 -6.31
CA ARG A 56 -4.04 7.04 -7.53
C ARG A 56 -3.27 7.59 -8.72
N LEU A 57 -2.82 6.71 -9.61
CA LEU A 57 -2.04 7.12 -10.78
C LEU A 57 -2.89 7.95 -11.76
N GLY A 58 -2.35 9.09 -12.18
CA GLY A 58 -3.02 10.10 -12.99
C GLY A 58 -3.87 11.09 -12.20
N ALA A 59 -3.95 10.96 -10.87
CA ALA A 59 -4.53 12.01 -10.03
C ALA A 59 -3.54 13.17 -9.88
N LYS A 60 -4.05 14.39 -9.68
CA LYS A 60 -3.22 15.58 -9.54
C LYS A 60 -2.26 15.43 -8.34
N GLY A 61 -0.95 15.48 -8.62
CA GLY A 61 0.09 15.49 -7.60
C GLY A 61 0.57 14.10 -7.13
N ASP A 62 0.15 13.02 -7.76
CA ASP A 62 0.55 11.64 -7.46
C ASP A 62 2.08 11.43 -7.43
N LEU A 63 2.80 11.75 -8.50
CA LEU A 63 4.26 11.55 -8.60
C LEU A 63 5.03 12.42 -7.62
N LYS A 64 4.53 13.65 -7.39
CA LYS A 64 5.07 14.55 -6.38
C LYS A 64 4.92 13.94 -4.99
N ASN A 65 3.76 13.37 -4.69
CA ASN A 65 3.50 12.76 -3.39
C ASN A 65 4.42 11.55 -3.14
N ILE A 66 4.60 10.67 -4.15
CA ILE A 66 5.56 9.57 -4.09
C ILE A 66 6.96 10.10 -3.73
N THR A 67 7.40 11.14 -4.42
CA THR A 67 8.72 11.74 -4.22
C THR A 67 8.87 12.36 -2.83
N GLU A 68 7.84 13.06 -2.34
CA GLU A 68 7.85 13.66 -1.00
C GLU A 68 7.88 12.61 0.11
N TYR A 69 7.10 11.53 0.00
CA TYR A 69 7.16 10.42 0.95
C TYR A 69 8.56 9.78 0.96
N LEU A 70 9.08 9.39 -0.20
CA LEU A 70 10.40 8.75 -0.31
C LEU A 70 11.54 9.62 0.24
N LYS A 71 11.44 10.95 0.14
CA LYS A 71 12.46 11.87 0.63
C LYS A 71 12.39 12.07 2.15
N ASN A 72 11.19 12.10 2.72
CA ASN A 72 10.98 12.62 4.07
C ASN A 72 10.47 11.57 5.07
N TYR A 73 10.13 10.36 4.62
CA TYR A 73 9.61 9.31 5.48
C TYR A 73 9.99 7.91 4.99
N LYS A 74 10.27 7.01 5.94
CA LYS A 74 10.52 5.60 5.65
C LYS A 74 9.18 4.86 5.53
N VAL A 75 8.52 5.01 4.38
CA VAL A 75 7.29 4.27 4.07
C VAL A 75 7.56 2.76 4.05
N TYR A 76 6.56 1.98 4.47
CA TYR A 76 6.59 0.52 4.31
C TYR A 76 6.50 0.13 2.82
N GLY A 77 5.62 0.83 2.09
CA GLY A 77 5.36 0.63 0.68
C GLY A 77 4.40 1.68 0.15
N PHE A 78 3.95 1.47 -1.07
CA PHE A 78 2.88 2.24 -1.70
C PHE A 78 1.78 1.30 -2.17
N GLU A 79 0.52 1.63 -1.87
CA GLU A 79 -0.62 1.04 -2.55
C GLU A 79 -0.93 1.87 -3.80
N PHE A 80 -1.03 1.24 -4.96
CA PHE A 80 -1.36 1.90 -6.21
C PHE A 80 -2.74 1.49 -6.72
N THR A 81 -3.52 2.47 -7.15
CA THR A 81 -4.66 2.25 -8.06
C THR A 81 -4.30 2.76 -9.44
N ILE A 82 -4.25 1.87 -10.44
CA ILE A 82 -3.72 2.18 -11.79
C ILE A 82 -4.78 2.83 -12.70
N GLY A 83 -6.05 2.50 -12.51
CA GLY A 83 -7.13 2.81 -13.45
C GLY A 83 -7.56 1.57 -14.25
N LYS A 84 -8.51 1.74 -15.18
CA LYS A 84 -9.03 0.65 -16.03
C LYS A 84 -8.08 0.21 -17.14
N ILE A 85 -7.06 1.02 -17.44
CA ILE A 85 -6.01 0.78 -18.43
C ILE A 85 -4.69 1.34 -17.90
N GLU A 86 -3.56 0.99 -18.53
CA GLU A 86 -2.21 1.39 -18.10
C GLU A 86 -1.80 2.84 -18.45
N LYS A 87 -2.76 3.73 -18.75
CA LYS A 87 -2.48 5.07 -19.28
C LYS A 87 -1.47 5.88 -18.46
N ASN A 88 -1.52 5.76 -17.13
CA ASN A 88 -0.66 6.49 -16.20
C ASN A 88 0.27 5.54 -15.42
N LEU A 89 0.46 4.31 -15.91
CA LEU A 89 1.30 3.35 -15.23
C LEU A 89 2.75 3.84 -15.23
N ILE A 90 3.40 3.70 -14.08
CA ILE A 90 4.82 4.02 -13.89
C ILE A 90 5.63 2.73 -13.70
N ASP A 91 6.94 2.80 -13.86
CA ASP A 91 7.79 1.65 -13.61
C ASP A 91 7.94 1.40 -12.10
N PHE A 92 7.20 0.41 -11.59
CA PHE A 92 7.29 0.03 -10.18
C PHE A 92 8.64 -0.60 -9.81
N LYS A 93 9.42 -1.11 -10.78
CA LYS A 93 10.75 -1.68 -10.50
C LYS A 93 11.71 -0.58 -10.04
N GLU A 94 11.65 0.62 -10.63
CA GLU A 94 12.43 1.78 -10.18
C GLU A 94 12.06 2.20 -8.76
N ILE A 95 10.77 2.16 -8.42
CA ILE A 95 10.32 2.47 -7.06
C ILE A 95 10.83 1.41 -6.08
N ARG A 96 10.73 0.12 -6.44
CA ARG A 96 11.24 -0.99 -5.61
C ARG A 96 12.74 -0.95 -5.37
N ALA A 97 13.53 -0.39 -6.30
CA ALA A 97 14.96 -0.20 -6.09
C ALA A 97 15.26 0.66 -4.85
N LYS A 98 14.31 1.50 -4.41
CA LYS A 98 14.37 2.27 -3.16
C LYS A 98 13.97 1.46 -1.92
N LYS A 99 13.88 0.12 -2.03
CA LYS A 99 13.58 -0.84 -0.97
C LYS A 99 12.20 -0.68 -0.32
N VAL A 100 11.23 -0.12 -1.05
CA VAL A 100 9.82 -0.04 -0.63
C VAL A 100 8.99 -1.14 -1.29
N LYS A 101 7.85 -1.49 -0.68
CA LYS A 101 6.90 -2.45 -1.24
C LYS A 101 5.93 -1.79 -2.23
N ILE A 102 5.42 -2.58 -3.17
CA ILE A 102 4.44 -2.19 -4.17
C ILE A 102 3.23 -3.07 -3.99
N TRP A 103 2.14 -2.44 -3.58
CA TRP A 103 0.87 -3.08 -3.30
C TRP A 103 -0.14 -2.72 -4.40
N VAL A 104 -0.81 -3.73 -4.97
CA VAL A 104 -1.94 -3.51 -5.89
C VAL A 104 -3.10 -4.43 -5.51
N ASN A 105 -4.32 -3.88 -5.48
CA ASN A 105 -5.52 -4.66 -5.23
C ASN A 105 -5.99 -5.36 -6.51
N SER A 106 -6.26 -6.66 -6.44
CA SER A 106 -6.78 -7.44 -7.57
C SER A 106 -8.31 -7.45 -7.68
N LEU A 107 -9.01 -6.73 -6.80
CA LEU A 107 -10.47 -6.81 -6.65
C LEU A 107 -11.24 -6.37 -7.91
N TRP A 108 -10.96 -5.17 -8.43
CA TRP A 108 -11.78 -4.53 -9.47
C TRP A 108 -10.94 -3.97 -10.61
N PRO A 109 -11.47 -3.88 -11.85
CA PRO A 109 -10.70 -3.46 -13.02
C PRO A 109 -9.96 -2.12 -12.88
N HIS A 110 -10.52 -1.17 -12.13
CA HIS A 110 -9.94 0.17 -11.95
C HIS A 110 -8.75 0.19 -10.99
N HIS A 111 -8.50 -0.88 -10.25
CA HIS A 111 -7.31 -0.98 -9.40
C HIS A 111 -6.07 -1.42 -10.19
N ASN A 112 -6.24 -2.19 -11.26
CA ASN A 112 -5.20 -3.06 -11.82
C ASN A 112 -5.20 -3.15 -13.36
N ALA A 113 -5.64 -2.10 -14.05
CA ALA A 113 -5.72 -2.05 -15.51
C ALA A 113 -6.56 -3.18 -16.14
N GLY A 114 -7.57 -3.67 -15.40
CA GLY A 114 -8.44 -4.76 -15.84
C GLY A 114 -7.93 -6.16 -15.56
N ASN A 115 -6.88 -6.34 -14.77
CA ASN A 115 -6.33 -7.65 -14.34
C ASN A 115 -6.97 -8.11 -13.02
N ASN A 116 -8.31 -8.10 -12.93
CA ASN A 116 -9.03 -8.34 -11.68
C ASN A 116 -9.41 -9.81 -11.43
N ASN A 117 -9.88 -10.10 -10.22
CA ASN A 117 -10.15 -11.44 -9.70
C ASN A 117 -11.17 -12.27 -10.49
N ASP A 118 -12.10 -11.63 -11.21
CA ASP A 118 -13.04 -12.37 -12.05
C ASP A 118 -12.33 -13.07 -13.20
N LYS A 119 -11.27 -12.46 -13.76
CA LYS A 119 -10.48 -13.06 -14.85
C LYS A 119 -9.57 -14.19 -14.39
N VAL A 120 -9.21 -14.22 -13.10
CA VAL A 120 -8.33 -15.25 -12.53
C VAL A 120 -8.95 -16.63 -12.63
N LEU A 121 -10.28 -16.72 -12.49
CA LEU A 121 -10.99 -18.01 -12.54
C LEU A 121 -10.86 -18.70 -13.91
N ASP A 122 -10.95 -17.92 -14.99
CA ASP A 122 -10.81 -18.42 -16.35
C ASP A 122 -9.34 -18.51 -16.78
N ASN A 123 -8.49 -17.63 -16.24
CA ASN A 123 -7.08 -17.53 -16.61
C ASN A 123 -6.20 -17.08 -15.41
N PRO A 124 -5.58 -18.03 -14.69
CA PRO A 124 -4.66 -17.72 -13.58
C PRO A 124 -3.45 -16.86 -13.98
N ASN A 125 -3.02 -16.90 -15.25
CA ASN A 125 -1.86 -16.13 -15.75
C ASN A 125 -2.08 -14.61 -15.72
N VAL A 126 -3.29 -14.14 -15.37
CA VAL A 126 -3.53 -12.74 -15.00
C VAL A 126 -2.57 -12.27 -13.90
N TYR A 127 -2.12 -13.16 -13.01
CA TYR A 127 -1.13 -12.84 -11.99
C TYR A 127 0.26 -12.53 -12.54
N ASP A 128 0.63 -13.03 -13.74
CA ASP A 128 1.91 -12.71 -14.40
C ASP A 128 2.06 -11.20 -14.57
N TRP A 129 0.95 -10.50 -14.84
CA TRP A 129 0.94 -9.06 -14.97
C TRP A 129 1.50 -8.37 -13.72
N TYR A 130 1.04 -8.78 -12.54
CA TYR A 130 1.48 -8.21 -11.27
C TYR A 130 2.98 -8.43 -11.07
N ILE A 131 3.45 -9.67 -11.27
CA ILE A 131 4.85 -10.05 -11.09
C ILE A 131 5.75 -9.30 -12.08
N ASN A 132 5.37 -9.29 -13.36
CA ASN A 132 6.14 -8.66 -14.43
C ASN A 132 6.24 -7.15 -14.26
N LYS A 133 5.18 -6.50 -13.76
CA LYS A 133 5.19 -5.07 -13.40
C LYS A 133 5.98 -4.79 -12.12
N GLY A 134 6.37 -5.80 -11.36
CA GLY A 134 7.14 -5.66 -10.13
C GLY A 134 6.29 -5.42 -8.89
N VAL A 135 5.00 -5.75 -8.92
CA VAL A 135 4.15 -5.78 -7.72
C VAL A 135 4.63 -6.91 -6.80
N ASN A 136 4.70 -6.66 -5.50
CA ASN A 136 5.15 -7.66 -4.51
C ASN A 136 4.24 -7.77 -3.28
N ILE A 137 3.11 -7.08 -3.28
CA ILE A 137 1.98 -7.36 -2.39
C ILE A 137 0.70 -7.28 -3.23
N ILE A 138 -0.11 -8.33 -3.20
CA ILE A 138 -1.39 -8.39 -3.93
C ILE A 138 -2.50 -8.60 -2.90
N GLN A 139 -3.44 -7.66 -2.82
CA GLN A 139 -4.65 -7.85 -2.01
C GLN A 139 -5.75 -8.44 -2.87
N THR A 140 -6.27 -9.60 -2.45
CA THR A 140 -7.24 -10.37 -3.22
C THR A 140 -8.34 -10.94 -2.30
N ASP A 141 -9.55 -11.12 -2.83
CA ASP A 141 -10.61 -11.94 -2.23
C ASP A 141 -10.51 -13.43 -2.63
N ARG A 142 -9.52 -13.76 -3.47
CA ARG A 142 -9.16 -15.11 -3.93
C ARG A 142 -7.77 -15.53 -3.44
N PRO A 143 -7.52 -15.57 -2.12
CA PRO A 143 -6.17 -15.86 -1.61
C PRO A 143 -5.73 -17.29 -1.93
N LYS A 144 -6.65 -18.25 -2.00
CA LYS A 144 -6.34 -19.64 -2.33
C LYS A 144 -5.78 -19.76 -3.75
N GLU A 145 -6.43 -19.13 -4.72
CA GLU A 145 -6.05 -19.11 -6.13
C GLU A 145 -4.70 -18.44 -6.32
N LEU A 146 -4.48 -17.30 -5.65
CA LEU A 146 -3.19 -16.62 -5.66
C LEU A 146 -2.07 -17.51 -5.10
N ILE A 147 -2.30 -18.18 -3.96
CA ILE A 147 -1.31 -19.09 -3.36
C ILE A 147 -1.00 -20.26 -4.30
N LEU A 148 -2.02 -20.89 -4.89
CA LEU A 148 -1.84 -22.02 -5.81
C LEU A 148 -1.02 -21.60 -7.04
N TYR A 149 -1.33 -20.44 -7.61
CA TYR A 149 -0.55 -19.87 -8.71
C TYR A 149 0.90 -19.55 -8.29
N LEU A 150 1.12 -18.89 -7.15
CA LEU A 150 2.47 -18.60 -6.69
C LEU A 150 3.27 -19.90 -6.42
N LYS A 151 2.60 -20.96 -5.96
CA LYS A 151 3.23 -22.28 -5.79
C LYS A 151 3.59 -22.91 -7.14
N SER A 152 2.73 -22.83 -8.16
CA SER A 152 3.05 -23.36 -9.50
C SER A 152 4.23 -22.64 -10.15
N GLU A 153 4.37 -21.35 -9.89
CA GLU A 153 5.48 -20.54 -10.41
C GLU A 153 6.76 -20.60 -9.53
N ASN A 154 6.78 -21.38 -8.46
CA ASN A 154 7.86 -21.42 -7.46
C ASN A 154 8.18 -20.03 -6.84
N LEU A 155 7.15 -19.19 -6.71
CA LEU A 155 7.21 -17.83 -6.12
C LEU A 155 6.64 -17.77 -4.70
N PHE A 156 6.07 -18.87 -4.21
CA PHE A 156 5.58 -18.97 -2.84
C PHE A 156 6.69 -19.50 -1.92
N VAL A 157 7.01 -18.76 -0.86
CA VAL A 157 7.93 -19.20 0.21
C VAL A 157 7.09 -19.58 1.42
N GLU A 158 7.27 -20.80 1.91
CA GLU A 158 6.62 -21.32 3.13
C GLU A 158 7.25 -20.78 4.42
#